data_AF-A0A9W6T4S7-F1
#
_entry.id   AF-A0A9W6T4S7-F1
#
_cell.length_a   1.000
_cell.length_b   1.000
_cell.length_c   1.000
_cell.angle_alpha   90.00
_cell.angle_beta   90.00
_cell.angle_gamma   90.00
#
_symmetry.space_group_name_H-M   'P 1'
#
loop_
_entity.id
_entity.type
_entity.pdbx_description
1 polymer ?
#
loop_
_entity_poly.entity_id
_entity_poly.type
_entity_poly.pdbx_seq_one_letter_code
_entity_poly.pdbx_strand_id
1 'polypeptide(L)'
;MRDGFMGGLYGFPVKHGYFKIGFRGIKWTNAVGSTNSVVKTAYSDLPETNIPLYGLNVIKAFLKENVPEISKITKTRLCWYSDTEDNDFLISYCPYYEDDSLFVVAGDSGHSFMMFGSIGKTITSILDKKGDPFLTNLFSWEREREKLNVINLGESDPRALKHQKMATPLDWYIHGPPKL
;
A
#
# COMPACT_ATOMS: atom_id res chain seq x y z
N MET A 1 7.39 -19.00 10.48
CA MET A 1 7.63 -17.95 11.49
C MET A 1 7.00 -16.68 10.93
N ARG A 2 5.91 -16.16 11.53
CA ARG A 2 5.30 -14.91 11.08
C ARG A 2 6.16 -13.79 11.66
N ASP A 3 7.12 -13.32 10.89
CA ASP A 3 7.89 -12.13 11.26
C ASP A 3 6.96 -10.93 11.23
N GLY A 4 6.33 -10.63 12.38
CA GLY A 4 5.66 -9.35 12.62
C GLY A 4 6.64 -8.19 12.40
N PHE A 5 6.11 -7.00 12.14
CA PHE A 5 6.75 -5.66 11.96
C PHE A 5 8.01 -5.54 11.05
N MET A 6 8.97 -6.46 11.10
CA MET A 6 10.25 -6.48 10.36
C MET A 6 10.13 -6.83 8.87
N GLY A 7 8.92 -7.01 8.36
CA GLY A 7 8.64 -7.08 6.93
C GLY A 7 8.73 -8.48 6.35
N GLY A 8 7.69 -8.87 5.62
CA GLY A 8 7.67 -10.00 4.71
C GLY A 8 7.77 -9.55 3.26
N LEU A 9 7.75 -10.52 2.36
CA LEU A 9 7.75 -10.30 0.92
C LEU A 9 6.52 -10.96 0.30
N TYR A 10 6.05 -10.40 -0.79
CA TYR A 10 5.15 -11.07 -1.72
C TYR A 10 5.69 -10.93 -3.12
N GLY A 11 5.23 -11.75 -4.05
CA GLY A 11 5.70 -11.69 -5.43
C GLY A 11 4.65 -12.16 -6.41
N PHE A 12 4.89 -11.84 -7.68
CA PHE A 12 4.14 -12.38 -8.80
C PHE A 12 5.08 -13.21 -9.67
N PRO A 13 4.56 -14.26 -10.33
CA PRO A 13 5.35 -15.05 -11.27
C PRO A 13 5.89 -14.16 -12.39
N VAL A 14 6.93 -14.65 -13.08
CA VAL A 14 7.53 -13.94 -14.21
C VAL A 14 6.48 -13.70 -15.29
N LYS A 15 6.32 -12.43 -15.68
CA LYS A 15 5.46 -12.04 -16.79
C LYS A 15 6.19 -11.03 -17.68
N HIS A 16 6.21 -11.29 -18.98
CA HIS A 16 6.96 -10.46 -19.96
C HIS A 16 8.43 -10.24 -19.58
N GLY A 17 9.08 -11.26 -19.02
CA GLY A 17 10.49 -11.18 -18.59
C GLY A 17 10.71 -10.46 -17.25
N TYR A 18 9.67 -10.01 -16.56
CA TYR A 18 9.78 -9.36 -15.25
C TYR A 18 9.35 -10.29 -14.13
N PHE A 19 10.27 -10.55 -13.21
CA PHE A 19 9.96 -11.09 -11.88
C PHE A 19 9.68 -9.93 -10.92
N LYS A 20 8.48 -9.89 -10.31
CA LYS A 20 8.08 -8.79 -9.42
C LYS A 20 8.04 -9.27 -7.97
N ILE A 21 8.77 -8.57 -7.12
CA ILE A 21 8.72 -8.71 -5.66
C ILE A 21 8.22 -7.40 -5.05
N GLY A 22 7.37 -7.51 -4.04
CA GLY A 22 6.94 -6.40 -3.20
C GLY A 22 7.38 -6.61 -1.75
N PHE A 23 7.86 -5.54 -1.14
CA PHE A 23 8.07 -5.47 0.30
C PHE A 23 6.73 -5.27 1.02
N ARG A 24 6.48 -6.03 2.08
CA ARG A 24 5.31 -5.91 2.95
C ARG A 24 5.75 -5.83 4.40
N GLY A 25 5.87 -4.63 4.93
CA GLY A 25 6.23 -4.40 6.33
C GLY A 25 5.77 -3.04 6.79
N ILE A 26 6.71 -2.23 7.26
CA ILE A 26 6.47 -0.81 7.57
C ILE A 26 5.86 -0.12 6.34
N LYS A 27 4.71 0.53 6.54
CA LYS A 27 4.03 1.34 5.52
C LYS A 27 4.59 2.77 5.57
N TRP A 28 4.84 3.37 4.42
CA TRP A 28 5.35 4.74 4.33
C TRP A 28 4.25 5.71 3.88
N THR A 29 4.38 6.97 4.29
CA THR A 29 3.46 8.07 3.95
C THR A 29 4.22 9.21 3.25
N ASN A 30 3.53 10.11 2.56
CA ASN A 30 4.13 11.29 1.96
C ASN A 30 3.34 12.54 2.34
N ALA A 31 3.36 12.88 3.63
CA ALA A 31 2.65 14.03 4.16
C ALA A 31 3.19 15.35 3.58
N VAL A 32 2.28 16.24 3.19
CA VAL A 32 2.60 17.57 2.64
C VAL A 32 1.61 18.57 3.22
N GLY A 33 2.09 19.49 4.05
CA GLY A 33 1.24 20.47 4.73
C GLY A 33 0.18 19.80 5.60
N SER A 34 -1.09 20.10 5.35
CA SER A 34 -2.24 19.48 6.05
C SER A 34 -2.69 18.14 5.47
N THR A 35 -2.12 17.70 4.34
CA THR A 35 -2.50 16.44 3.70
C THR A 35 -1.68 15.29 4.27
N ASN A 36 -2.36 14.27 4.81
CA ASN A 36 -1.73 13.12 5.46
C ASN A 36 -0.79 12.34 4.53
N SER A 37 -1.16 12.20 3.25
CA SER A 37 -0.28 11.58 2.27
C SER A 37 -0.66 11.97 0.85
N VAL A 38 0.28 12.57 0.11
CA VAL A 38 0.14 12.85 -1.31
C VAL A 38 0.74 11.70 -2.11
N VAL A 39 -0.07 11.10 -2.98
CA VAL A 39 0.35 9.97 -3.83
C VAL A 39 1.49 10.40 -4.77
N LYS A 40 2.60 9.68 -4.71
CA LYS A 40 3.76 9.86 -5.60
C LYS A 40 4.08 8.54 -6.31
N THR A 41 3.77 8.45 -7.60
CA THR A 41 3.99 7.22 -8.40
C THR A 41 5.03 7.45 -9.47
N ALA A 42 5.42 6.41 -10.21
CA ALA A 42 6.27 6.57 -11.38
C ALA A 42 5.58 7.34 -12.54
N TYR A 43 4.28 7.63 -12.41
CA TYR A 43 3.44 8.24 -13.45
C TYR A 43 2.73 9.53 -12.98
N SER A 44 3.06 10.03 -11.78
CA SER A 44 2.58 11.34 -11.31
C SER A 44 3.44 12.48 -11.86
N ASP A 45 2.91 13.70 -11.86
CA ASP A 45 3.62 14.92 -12.34
C ASP A 45 5.00 15.11 -11.69
N LEU A 46 5.09 14.77 -10.39
CA LEU A 46 6.36 14.65 -9.67
C LEU A 46 6.65 13.16 -9.46
N PRO A 47 7.33 12.47 -10.39
CA PRO A 47 7.44 11.03 -10.34
C PRO A 47 8.39 10.56 -9.22
N GLU A 48 8.07 9.41 -8.63
CA GLU A 48 9.00 8.63 -7.79
C GLU A 48 9.23 7.27 -8.43
N THR A 49 10.46 7.06 -8.88
CA THR A 49 10.89 5.81 -9.53
C THR A 49 11.75 4.95 -8.61
N ASN A 50 11.93 5.35 -7.36
CA ASN A 50 12.64 4.60 -6.34
C ASN A 50 11.78 4.31 -5.10
N ILE A 51 12.38 3.58 -4.15
CA ILE A 51 11.74 3.17 -2.90
C ILE A 51 12.69 3.46 -1.73
N PRO A 52 12.20 3.50 -0.48
CA PRO A 52 13.06 3.58 0.69
C PRO A 52 14.13 2.47 0.69
N LEU A 53 15.37 2.84 0.99
CA LEU A 53 16.53 1.96 0.96
C LEU A 53 16.36 0.74 1.88
N TYR A 54 15.66 0.91 2.99
CA TYR A 54 15.32 -0.19 3.89
C TYR A 54 14.54 -1.31 3.17
N GLY A 55 13.44 -0.97 2.49
CA GLY A 55 12.64 -1.95 1.75
C GLY A 55 13.42 -2.59 0.59
N LEU A 56 14.26 -1.80 -0.09
CA LEU A 56 15.15 -2.32 -1.13
C LEU A 56 16.13 -3.36 -0.57
N ASN A 57 16.75 -3.10 0.58
CA ASN A 57 17.70 -4.02 1.20
C ASN A 57 17.05 -5.34 1.63
N VAL A 58 15.81 -5.31 2.14
CA VAL A 58 15.05 -6.54 2.45
C VAL A 58 14.82 -7.37 1.19
N ILE A 59 14.41 -6.74 0.08
CA ILE A 59 14.25 -7.42 -1.21
C ILE A 59 15.58 -8.00 -1.70
N LYS A 60 16.67 -7.22 -1.61
CA LYS A 60 18.01 -7.67 -2.03
C LYS A 60 18.52 -8.86 -1.21
N ALA A 61 18.27 -8.88 0.10
CA ALA A 61 18.64 -9.99 0.96
C ALA A 61 17.95 -11.28 0.51
N PHE A 62 16.63 -11.22 0.26
CA PHE A 62 15.88 -12.35 -0.26
C PHE A 62 16.39 -12.82 -1.63
N LEU A 63 16.63 -11.90 -2.57
CA LEU A 63 17.15 -12.23 -3.90
C LEU A 63 18.52 -12.92 -3.81
N LYS A 64 19.42 -12.37 -2.97
CA LYS A 64 20.75 -12.95 -2.75
C LYS A 64 20.70 -14.39 -2.25
N GLU A 65 19.73 -14.71 -1.39
CA GLU A 65 19.60 -16.02 -0.77
C GLU A 65 18.81 -17.02 -1.64
N ASN A 66 17.75 -16.56 -2.31
CA ASN A 66 16.77 -17.44 -2.94
C ASN A 66 16.76 -17.40 -4.47
N VAL A 67 17.30 -16.34 -5.08
CA VAL A 67 17.33 -16.16 -6.55
C VAL A 67 18.67 -15.51 -6.97
N PRO A 68 19.81 -16.16 -6.68
CA PRO A 68 21.16 -15.57 -6.82
C PRO A 68 21.54 -15.22 -8.26
N GLU A 69 20.81 -15.72 -9.26
CA GLU A 69 20.99 -15.38 -10.67
C GLU A 69 20.65 -13.92 -10.96
N ILE A 70 19.82 -13.29 -10.11
CA ILE A 70 19.47 -11.88 -10.24
C ILE A 70 20.56 -11.03 -9.59
N SER A 71 21.41 -10.42 -10.43
CA SER A 71 22.52 -9.56 -9.98
C SER A 71 22.17 -8.09 -9.87
N LYS A 72 21.04 -7.66 -10.47
CA LYS A 72 20.63 -6.26 -10.51
C LYS A 72 19.11 -6.12 -10.61
N ILE A 73 18.55 -5.20 -9.84
CA ILE A 73 17.15 -4.77 -9.98
C ILE A 73 17.04 -3.81 -11.16
N THR A 74 16.06 -4.04 -12.04
CA THR A 74 15.88 -3.24 -13.27
C THR A 74 14.89 -2.09 -13.13
N LYS A 75 13.93 -2.21 -12.20
CA LYS A 75 12.89 -1.21 -11.96
C LYS A 75 12.37 -1.31 -10.53
N THR A 76 12.11 -0.17 -9.91
CA THR A 76 11.40 -0.05 -8.65
C THR A 76 10.25 0.96 -8.80
N ARG A 77 9.29 0.93 -7.88
CA ARG A 77 8.23 1.93 -7.76
C ARG A 77 7.55 1.82 -6.40
N LEU A 78 6.99 2.91 -5.93
CA LEU A 78 6.02 2.89 -4.83
C LEU A 78 4.65 2.38 -5.31
N CYS A 79 3.91 1.79 -4.38
CA CYS A 79 2.51 1.41 -4.54
C CYS A 79 1.75 1.99 -3.34
N TRP A 80 0.62 2.64 -3.61
CA TRP A 80 -0.14 3.37 -2.60
C TRP A 80 -1.43 2.65 -2.28
N TYR A 81 -1.82 2.75 -1.02
CA TYR A 81 -3.03 2.18 -0.43
C TYR A 81 -3.62 3.21 0.53
N SER A 82 -4.90 3.07 0.83
CA SER A 82 -5.59 3.86 1.86
C SER A 82 -6.00 2.94 3.00
N ASP A 83 -5.33 3.07 4.14
CA ASP A 83 -5.67 2.33 5.36
C ASP A 83 -6.81 3.02 6.12
N THR A 84 -7.68 2.22 6.72
CA THR A 84 -8.55 2.62 7.84
C THR A 84 -7.88 2.31 9.17
N GLU A 85 -8.43 2.83 10.27
CA GLU A 85 -7.93 2.59 11.62
C GLU A 85 -7.92 1.10 11.99
N ASP A 86 -8.81 0.29 11.41
CA ASP A 86 -9.01 -1.11 11.76
C ASP A 86 -8.63 -2.10 10.63
N ASN A 87 -7.98 -1.63 9.57
CA ASN A 87 -7.59 -2.42 8.38
C ASN A 87 -8.77 -3.00 7.57
N ASP A 88 -9.98 -2.47 7.70
CA ASP A 88 -11.14 -2.95 6.94
C ASP A 88 -11.69 -1.89 5.98
N PHE A 89 -12.57 -2.29 5.07
CA PHE A 89 -13.14 -1.40 4.07
C PHE A 89 -14.03 -0.30 4.67
N LEU A 90 -14.22 0.76 3.88
CA LEU A 90 -15.22 1.79 4.09
C LEU A 90 -16.05 1.86 2.80
N ILE A 91 -17.24 1.27 2.84
CA ILE A 91 -18.14 1.14 1.70
C ILE A 91 -19.53 1.52 2.19
N SER A 92 -19.86 2.80 2.08
CA SER A 92 -21.07 3.35 2.69
C SER A 92 -21.41 4.73 2.11
N TYR A 93 -22.66 5.15 2.30
CA TYR A 93 -23.01 6.56 2.12
C TYR A 93 -22.34 7.40 3.21
N CYS A 94 -21.90 8.61 2.84
CA CYS A 94 -21.30 9.54 3.78
C CYS A 94 -22.39 10.23 4.61
N PRO A 95 -22.42 10.06 5.94
CA PRO A 95 -23.51 10.59 6.78
C PRO A 95 -23.52 12.13 6.88
N TYR A 96 -22.48 12.80 6.38
CA TYR A 96 -22.34 14.26 6.41
C TYR A 96 -22.91 14.97 5.17
N TYR A 97 -23.46 14.21 4.21
CA TYR A 97 -24.05 14.74 2.99
C TYR A 97 -25.53 14.34 2.94
N GLU A 98 -26.40 15.32 2.71
CA GLU A 98 -27.85 15.10 2.64
C GLU A 98 -28.24 14.26 1.42
N ASP A 99 -29.43 13.66 1.49
CA ASP A 99 -30.09 12.89 0.43
C ASP A 99 -29.24 11.75 -0.17
N ASP A 100 -28.34 11.16 0.63
CA ASP A 100 -27.43 10.11 0.17
C ASP A 100 -26.61 10.52 -1.07
N SER A 101 -26.30 11.82 -1.19
CA SER A 101 -25.66 12.39 -2.39
C SER A 101 -24.18 12.02 -2.56
N LEU A 102 -23.54 11.41 -1.56
CA LEU A 102 -22.16 10.93 -1.62
C LEU A 102 -22.05 9.48 -1.13
N PHE A 103 -21.63 8.59 -2.03
CA PHE A 103 -21.25 7.21 -1.71
C PHE A 103 -19.74 7.03 -1.76
N VAL A 104 -19.16 6.42 -0.73
CA VAL A 104 -17.72 6.26 -0.58
C VAL A 104 -17.32 4.79 -0.70
N VAL A 105 -16.28 4.54 -1.49
CA VAL A 105 -15.61 3.24 -1.59
C VAL A 105 -14.12 3.48 -1.35
N ALA A 106 -13.67 3.20 -0.14
CA ALA A 106 -12.32 3.48 0.33
C ALA A 106 -11.85 2.41 1.34
N GLY A 107 -10.69 2.64 1.96
CA GLY A 107 -10.19 1.78 3.03
C GLY A 107 -9.70 0.42 2.54
N ASP A 108 -9.12 0.35 1.34
CA ASP A 108 -8.64 -0.89 0.74
C ASP A 108 -7.68 -1.68 1.65
N SER A 109 -7.01 -0.97 2.57
CA SER A 109 -6.15 -1.48 3.65
C SER A 109 -5.14 -2.53 3.20
N GLY A 110 -4.70 -2.45 1.94
CA GLY A 110 -3.72 -3.37 1.35
C GLY A 110 -4.24 -4.76 1.02
N HIS A 111 -5.55 -5.03 1.07
CA HIS A 111 -6.13 -6.36 0.79
C HIS A 111 -7.21 -6.40 -0.29
N SER A 112 -7.65 -5.26 -0.82
CA SER A 112 -8.71 -5.23 -1.84
C SER A 112 -8.41 -6.03 -3.12
N PHE A 113 -7.14 -6.18 -3.53
CA PHE A 113 -6.78 -6.91 -4.76
C PHE A 113 -7.22 -8.38 -4.75
N MET A 114 -7.14 -9.07 -3.62
CA MET A 114 -7.60 -10.47 -3.54
C MET A 114 -9.13 -10.59 -3.60
N MET A 115 -9.83 -9.49 -3.29
CA MET A 115 -11.28 -9.38 -3.31
C MET A 115 -11.81 -8.87 -4.66
N PHE A 116 -10.93 -8.60 -5.65
CA PHE A 116 -11.31 -8.00 -6.92
C PHE A 116 -12.46 -8.72 -7.64
N GLY A 117 -12.52 -10.05 -7.55
CA GLY A 117 -13.58 -10.86 -8.19
C GLY A 117 -14.94 -10.83 -7.48
N SER A 118 -15.02 -10.39 -6.22
CA SER A 118 -16.25 -10.46 -5.41
C SER A 118 -16.71 -9.10 -4.88
N ILE A 119 -15.79 -8.17 -4.59
CA ILE A 119 -16.08 -6.92 -3.88
C ILE A 119 -17.09 -6.03 -4.62
N GLY A 120 -17.08 -6.06 -5.96
CA GLY A 120 -18.00 -5.26 -6.78
C GLY A 120 -19.47 -5.55 -6.46
N LYS A 121 -19.84 -6.82 -6.27
CA LYS A 121 -21.23 -7.20 -5.92
C LYS A 121 -21.63 -6.65 -4.56
N THR A 122 -20.72 -6.71 -3.58
CA THR A 122 -20.96 -6.17 -2.25
C THR A 122 -21.15 -4.66 -2.30
N ILE A 123 -20.29 -3.95 -3.04
CA ILE A 123 -20.39 -2.50 -3.25
C ILE A 123 -21.76 -2.14 -3.83
N THR A 124 -22.17 -2.78 -4.93
CA THR A 124 -23.45 -2.46 -5.59
C THR A 124 -24.65 -2.79 -4.71
N SER A 125 -24.61 -3.88 -3.94
CA SER A 125 -25.73 -4.21 -3.05
C SER A 125 -25.87 -3.20 -1.91
N ILE A 126 -24.76 -2.72 -1.34
CA ILE A 126 -24.80 -1.66 -0.31
C ILE A 126 -25.30 -0.34 -0.92
N LEU A 127 -24.79 0.04 -2.10
CA LEU A 127 -25.23 1.22 -2.84
C LEU A 127 -26.74 1.22 -3.09
N ASP A 128 -27.29 0.08 -3.52
CA ASP A 128 -28.72 -0.12 -3.80
C ASP A 128 -29.59 -0.32 -2.55
N LYS A 129 -29.00 -0.25 -1.34
CA LYS A 129 -29.65 -0.53 -0.05
C LYS A 129 -30.31 -1.92 0.01
N LYS A 130 -29.70 -2.90 -0.66
CA LYS A 130 -30.10 -4.31 -0.71
C LYS A 130 -28.97 -5.24 -0.22
N GLY A 131 -28.00 -4.68 0.47
CA GLY A 131 -26.83 -5.37 1.00
C GLY A 131 -27.20 -6.36 2.10
N ASP A 132 -26.34 -7.35 2.28
CA ASP A 132 -26.36 -8.18 3.48
C ASP A 132 -26.19 -7.26 4.72
N PRO A 133 -27.04 -7.39 5.77
CA PRO A 133 -26.98 -6.50 6.93
C PRO A 133 -25.65 -6.53 7.67
N PHE A 134 -25.00 -7.70 7.75
CA PHE A 134 -23.70 -7.85 8.39
C PHE A 134 -22.64 -7.07 7.61
N LEU A 135 -22.53 -7.24 6.30
CA LEU A 135 -21.56 -6.52 5.47
C LEU A 135 -21.85 -5.01 5.41
N THR A 136 -23.11 -4.63 5.38
CA THR A 136 -23.53 -3.21 5.38
C THR A 136 -23.09 -2.54 6.68
N ASN A 137 -23.27 -3.21 7.82
CA ASN A 137 -22.80 -2.71 9.11
C ASN A 137 -21.27 -2.71 9.19
N LEU A 138 -20.61 -3.81 8.77
CA LEU A 138 -19.16 -3.97 8.80
C LEU A 138 -18.41 -2.95 7.94
N PHE A 139 -18.98 -2.48 6.84
CA PHE A 139 -18.32 -1.48 5.99
C PHE A 139 -18.86 -0.06 6.18
N SER A 140 -19.75 0.13 7.15
CA SER A 140 -20.36 1.42 7.45
C SER A 140 -19.34 2.48 7.86
N TRP A 141 -19.68 3.73 7.56
CA TRP A 141 -18.97 4.90 8.06
C TRP A 141 -19.13 5.07 9.57
N GLU A 142 -20.32 4.79 10.10
CA GLU A 142 -20.72 5.14 11.46
C GLU A 142 -20.38 4.07 12.51
N ARG A 143 -19.89 2.91 12.07
CA ARG A 143 -19.50 1.86 13.02
C ARG A 143 -18.29 2.30 13.84
N GLU A 144 -18.22 1.78 15.06
CA GLU A 144 -17.01 1.87 15.86
C GLU A 144 -15.87 1.08 15.19
N ARG A 145 -14.69 1.67 15.14
CA ARG A 145 -13.48 1.07 14.57
C ARG A 145 -12.43 0.91 15.65
N GLU A 146 -11.95 -0.32 15.82
CA GLU A 146 -10.82 -0.58 16.69
C GLU A 146 -9.55 0.03 16.08
N LYS A 147 -8.78 0.78 16.88
CA LYS A 147 -7.58 1.48 16.40
C LYS A 147 -6.38 0.53 16.33
N LEU A 148 -6.39 -0.33 15.33
CA LEU A 148 -5.32 -1.29 15.04
C LEU A 148 -4.13 -0.66 14.29
N ASN A 149 -4.37 0.41 13.55
CA ASN A 149 -3.37 1.15 12.80
C ASN A 149 -3.17 2.56 13.34
N VAL A 150 -1.90 2.97 13.43
CA VAL A 150 -1.55 4.38 13.60
C VAL A 150 -1.53 5.06 12.23
N ILE A 151 -2.50 5.93 12.00
CA ILE A 151 -2.66 6.72 10.76
C ILE A 151 -2.68 8.22 11.08
N ASN A 152 -2.61 9.06 10.04
CA ASN A 152 -2.82 10.51 10.14
C ASN A 152 -1.86 11.27 11.07
N LEU A 153 -0.62 10.79 11.22
CA LEU A 153 0.43 11.51 11.96
C LEU A 153 1.02 12.70 11.17
N GLY A 154 0.64 12.88 9.90
CA GLY A 154 1.09 13.98 9.07
C GLY A 154 2.62 14.04 8.95
N GLU A 155 3.15 15.25 8.99
CA GLU A 155 4.58 15.51 8.75
C GLU A 155 5.54 15.03 9.85
N SER A 156 5.02 14.76 11.05
CA SER A 156 5.81 14.23 12.17
C SER A 156 5.90 12.70 12.16
N ASP A 157 5.19 12.02 11.25
CA ASP A 157 5.24 10.56 11.13
C ASP A 157 6.67 10.11 10.81
N PRO A 158 7.35 9.32 11.64
CA PRO A 158 8.70 8.84 11.34
C PRO A 158 8.75 7.93 10.10
N ARG A 159 7.60 7.50 9.57
CA ARG A 159 7.46 6.73 8.33
C ARG A 159 7.26 7.62 7.09
N ALA A 160 7.12 8.94 7.24
CA ALA A 160 6.99 9.83 6.11
C ALA A 160 8.26 9.79 5.24
N LEU A 161 8.09 9.78 3.92
CA LEU A 161 9.18 9.61 2.94
C LEU A 161 10.29 10.66 3.11
N LYS A 162 9.96 11.89 3.53
CA LYS A 162 10.94 12.95 3.80
C LYS A 162 11.93 12.61 4.93
N HIS A 163 11.56 11.67 5.81
CA HIS A 163 12.40 11.17 6.89
C HIS A 163 13.08 9.84 6.56
N GLN A 164 12.79 9.27 5.39
CA GLN A 164 13.40 8.01 4.94
C GLN A 164 14.63 8.28 4.09
N LYS A 165 15.64 7.41 4.22
CA LYS A 165 16.70 7.32 3.21
C LYS A 165 16.15 6.64 1.96
N MET A 166 15.98 7.40 0.88
CA MET A 166 15.57 6.86 -0.42
C MET A 166 16.74 6.16 -1.12
N ALA A 167 16.45 5.05 -1.80
CA ALA A 167 17.43 4.38 -2.64
C ALA A 167 17.70 5.17 -3.94
N THR A 168 18.83 4.87 -4.56
CA THR A 168 19.22 5.35 -5.88
C THR A 168 19.46 4.17 -6.83
N PRO A 169 19.57 4.39 -8.15
CA PRO A 169 19.94 3.33 -9.09
C PRO A 169 21.29 2.64 -8.77
N LEU A 170 22.19 3.31 -8.03
CA LEU A 170 23.45 2.70 -7.57
C LEU A 170 23.20 1.59 -6.54
N ASP A 171 22.12 1.68 -5.77
CA ASP A 171 21.76 0.68 -4.77
C ASP A 171 21.12 -0.59 -5.39
N TRP A 172 20.79 -0.57 -6.69
CA TRP A 172 20.07 -1.66 -7.36
C TRP A 172 20.93 -2.89 -7.66
N TYR A 173 22.25 -2.77 -7.57
CA TYR A 173 23.17 -3.91 -7.72
C TYR A 173 23.13 -4.79 -6.47
N ILE A 174 22.88 -6.09 -6.66
CA ILE A 174 22.82 -7.09 -5.58
C ILE A 174 24.20 -7.70 -5.36
N HIS A 175 24.93 -7.94 -6.45
CA HIS A 175 26.27 -8.52 -6.46
C HIS A 175 27.25 -7.60 -7.22
N GLY A 176 28.48 -7.47 -6.71
CA GLY A 176 29.55 -6.69 -7.33
C GLY A 176 29.47 -5.17 -7.08
N PRO A 177 30.53 -4.42 -7.41
CA PRO A 177 30.52 -2.96 -7.31
C PRO A 177 29.51 -2.34 -8.30
N PRO A 178 28.98 -1.14 -8.04
CA PRO A 178 28.11 -0.44 -8.98
C PRO A 178 28.83 -0.32 -10.33
N LYS A 179 28.18 -0.71 -11.44
CA LYS A 179 28.70 -0.35 -12.76
C LYS A 179 28.43 1.13 -12.97
N LEU A 180 29.50 1.92 -12.96
CA LEU A 180 29.57 3.33 -13.37
C LEU A 180 29.06 3.49 -14.81
#